data_AF-A0A968YVP0-F1
#
_entry.id   AF-A0A968YVP0-F1
#
_cell.length_a   1.000
_cell.length_b   1.000
_cell.length_c   1.000
_cell.angle_alpha   90.00
_cell.angle_beta   90.00
_cell.angle_gamma   90.00
#
_symmetry.space_group_name_H-M   'P 1'
#
loop_
_entity.id
_entity.type
_entity.pdbx_description
1 polymer ?
#
loop_
_entity_poly.entity_id
_entity_poly.type
_entity_poly.pdbx_seq_one_letter_code
_entity_poly.pdbx_strand_id
1 'polypeptide(L)' 'MTTEELLLEKWRILPPVKQQEVLAFADRLTKSSPTADSPLGEKLRAIRARIVESGIPLLSDTELEREIAERRGERDESG' A
#
# COMPACT_ATOMS: atom_id res chain seq x y z
N MET A 1 -26.38 5.22 -16.42
CA MET A 1 -25.88 3.94 -15.88
C MET A 1 -24.59 4.24 -15.13
N THR A 2 -24.54 3.87 -13.86
CA THR A 2 -23.36 4.06 -13.00
C THR A 2 -22.35 2.94 -13.23
N THR A 3 -21.11 3.14 -12.78
CA THR A 3 -20.07 2.11 -12.83
C THR A 3 -20.48 0.86 -12.05
N GLU A 4 -21.14 1.03 -10.90
CA GLU A 4 -21.65 -0.07 -10.07
C GLU A 4 -22.71 -0.89 -10.79
N GLU A 5 -23.70 -0.21 -11.41
CA GLU A 5 -24.73 -0.85 -12.21
C GLU A 5 -24.14 -1.65 -13.38
N LEU A 6 -23.12 -1.10 -14.05
CA LEU A 6 -22.43 -1.79 -15.16
C LEU A 6 -21.69 -3.05 -14.70
N LEU A 7 -21.05 -2.99 -13.52
CA LEU A 7 -20.34 -4.15 -12.95
C LEU A 7 -21.31 -5.27 -12.56
N LEU A 8 -22.44 -4.91 -11.96
CA LEU A 8 -23.49 -5.87 -11.59
C LEU A 8 -24.09 -6.56 -12.82
N GLU A 9 -24.39 -5.80 -13.87
CA GLU A 9 -24.94 -6.38 -15.10
C GLU A 9 -23.94 -7.30 -15.78
N LYS A 10 -22.66 -6.90 -15.84
CA LYS A 10 -21.58 -7.76 -16.35
C LYS A 10 -21.41 -9.03 -15.53
N TRP A 11 -21.51 -8.97 -14.20
CA TRP A 11 -21.39 -10.14 -13.34
C TRP A 11 -22.57 -11.10 -13.56
N ARG A 12 -23.79 -10.58 -13.71
CA ARG A 12 -25.01 -11.39 -13.89
C ARG A 12 -25.01 -12.23 -15.16
N ILE A 13 -24.37 -11.75 -16.24
CA ILE A 13 -24.27 -12.47 -17.52
C ILE A 13 -23.12 -13.49 -17.56
N LEU A 14 -22.24 -13.52 -16.55
CA LEU A 14 -21.15 -14.49 -16.49
C LEU A 14 -21.66 -15.90 -16.20
N PRO A 15 -20.99 -16.94 -16.72
CA PRO A 15 -21.24 -18.32 -16.31
C PRO A 15 -21.05 -18.49 -14.78
N PRO A 16 -21.75 -19.44 -14.12
CA PRO A 16 -21.68 -19.61 -12.67
C PRO A 16 -20.26 -19.76 -12.11
N VAL A 17 -19.37 -20.45 -12.83
CA VAL A 17 -17.96 -20.61 -12.46
C VAL A 17 -17.24 -19.26 -12.40
N LYS A 18 -17.49 -18.38 -13.38
CA LYS A 18 -16.89 -17.04 -13.44
C LYS A 18 -17.49 -16.10 -12.41
N GLN A 19 -18.77 -16.26 -12.06
CA GLN A 19 -19.37 -15.53 -10.95
C GLN A 19 -18.69 -15.87 -9.62
N GLN A 20 -18.40 -17.16 -9.39
CA GLN A 20 -17.67 -17.62 -8.20
C GLN A 20 -16.23 -17.11 -8.16
N GLU A 21 -15.53 -17.00 -9.30
CA GLU A 21 -14.21 -16.39 -9.38
C GLU A 21 -14.21 -14.92 -8.95
N VAL A 22 -15.24 -14.15 -9.33
CA VAL A 22 -15.41 -12.74 -8.92
C VAL A 22 -15.61 -12.63 -7.41
N LEU A 23 -16.47 -13.47 -6.82
CA LEU A 23 -16.68 -13.51 -5.37
C LEU A 23 -15.38 -13.87 -4.63
N ALA A 24 -14.68 -14.91 -5.10
CA ALA A 24 -13.41 -15.32 -4.51
C ALA A 24 -12.34 -14.21 -4.62
N PHE A 25 -12.36 -13.42 -5.69
CA PHE A 25 -11.48 -12.26 -5.85
C PHE A 25 -11.83 -11.13 -4.87
N ALA A 26 -13.12 -10.78 -4.75
CA ALA A 26 -13.58 -9.79 -3.78
C ALA A 26 -13.21 -10.18 -2.34
N ASP A 27 -13.40 -11.45 -1.98
CA ASP A 27 -12.99 -12.00 -0.68
C ASP A 27 -11.48 -11.89 -0.44
N ARG A 28 -10.67 -12.06 -1.49
CA ARG A 28 -9.21 -11.87 -1.36
C ARG A 28 -8.88 -10.42 -1.12
N LEU A 29 -9.52 -9.47 -1.80
CA LEU A 29 -9.28 -8.04 -1.60
C LEU A 29 -9.64 -7.57 -0.19
N THR A 30 -10.71 -8.11 0.40
CA THR A 30 -11.10 -7.78 1.77
C THR A 30 -10.18 -8.43 2.81
N LYS A 31 -9.72 -9.67 2.57
CA LYS A 31 -8.77 -10.38 3.44
C LYS A 31 -7.32 -9.88 3.31
N SER A 32 -6.94 -9.37 2.13
CA SER A 32 -5.60 -8.85 1.85
C SER A 32 -5.44 -7.38 2.21
N SER A 33 -6.45 -6.76 2.84
CA SER A 33 -6.21 -5.53 3.59
C SER A 33 -5.04 -5.80 4.54
N PRO A 34 -3.89 -5.11 4.39
CA PRO A 34 -2.88 -5.11 5.42
C PRO A 34 -3.41 -4.21 6.55
N THR A 35 -4.53 -4.57 7.16
CA THR A 35 -4.78 -4.23 8.55
C THR A 35 -3.88 -5.17 9.33
N ALA A 36 -2.59 -4.83 9.31
CA ALA A 36 -1.74 -5.15 10.44
C ALA A 36 -2.36 -4.42 11.63
N ASP A 37 -3.40 -5.01 12.23
CA ASP A 37 -4.04 -4.62 13.48
C ASP A 37 -3.09 -4.88 14.66
N SER A 38 -1.79 -4.71 14.42
CA SER A 38 -0.83 -4.53 15.48
C SER A 38 -0.86 -3.05 15.85
N PRO A 39 -0.83 -2.72 17.15
CA PRO A 39 -0.67 -1.34 17.60
C PRO A 39 0.54 -0.63 16.97
N LEU A 40 1.56 -1.39 16.53
CA LEU A 40 2.71 -0.85 15.81
C LEU A 40 2.35 -0.44 14.37
N GLY A 41 1.59 -1.26 13.64
CA GLY A 41 1.17 -0.98 12.27
C GLY A 41 0.33 0.30 12.17
N GLU A 42 -0.60 0.49 13.11
CA GLU A 42 -1.40 1.72 13.20
C GLU A 42 -0.53 2.95 13.45
N LYS A 43 0.41 2.87 14.41
CA LYS A 43 1.35 3.95 14.72
C LYS A 43 2.21 4.30 13.51
N LEU A 44 2.76 3.31 12.81
CA LEU A 44 3.59 3.53 11.61
C LEU A 44 2.78 4.17 10.48
N ARG A 45 1.52 3.76 10.28
CA ARG A 45 0.63 4.36 9.28
C ARG A 45 0.30 5.82 9.61
N ALA A 46 0.01 6.12 10.88
CA ALA A 46 -0.23 7.49 11.32
C ALA A 46 1.02 8.37 11.13
N ILE A 47 2.21 7.86 11.45
CA ILE A 47 3.48 8.56 11.19
C ILE A 47 3.65 8.83 9.69
N ARG A 48 3.45 7.81 8.84
CA ARG A 48 3.53 7.95 7.38
C ARG A 48 2.57 9.01 6.85
N ALA A 49 1.32 9.03 7.32
CA ALA A 49 0.32 10.01 6.91
C ALA A 49 0.77 11.45 7.22
N ARG A 50 1.26 11.70 8.44
CA ARG A 50 1.80 13.03 8.83
C ARG A 50 3.00 13.45 7.99
N ILE A 51 3.89 12.52 7.64
CA ILE A 51 5.06 12.83 6.79
C ILE A 51 4.60 13.25 5.39
N VAL A 52 3.66 12.50 4.79
CA VAL A 52 3.11 12.85 3.47
C VAL A 52 2.36 14.19 3.51
N GLU A 53 1.57 14.43 4.54
CA GLU A 53 0.82 15.68 4.73
C GLU A 53 1.73 16.90 4.93
N SER A 54 2.92 16.70 5.52
CA SER A 54 3.89 17.79 5.71
C SER A 54 4.40 18.38 4.38
N GLY A 55 4.23 17.66 3.26
CA GLY A 55 4.73 18.07 1.96
C GLY A 55 6.26 18.10 1.85
N ILE A 56 6.98 17.65 2.88
CA ILE A 56 8.43 17.52 2.87
C ILE A 56 8.79 16.39 1.91
N PRO A 57 9.61 16.65 0.87
CA PRO A 57 10.08 15.61 -0.03
C PRO A 57 10.76 14.49 0.74
N LEU A 58 10.42 13.25 0.42
CA LEU A 58 11.13 12.09 0.96
C LEU A 58 12.53 12.03 0.34
N LEU A 59 13.48 11.54 1.13
CA LEU A 59 14.83 11.24 0.64
C LEU A 59 14.75 10.27 -0.54
N SER A 60 15.59 10.49 -1.54
CA SER A 60 15.87 9.48 -2.56
C SER A 60 16.64 8.32 -1.94
N ASP A 61 16.72 7.19 -2.66
CA ASP A 61 17.45 6.01 -2.18
C ASP A 61 18.92 6.35 -1.84
N THR A 62 19.57 7.17 -2.67
CA THR A 62 20.96 7.60 -2.43
C THR A 62 21.11 8.50 -1.21
N GLU A 63 20.14 9.39 -0.97
CA GLU A 63 20.16 10.29 0.18
C GLU A 63 19.88 9.52 1.48
N LEU A 64 19.03 8.50 1.42
CA LEU A 64 18.73 7.62 2.53
C LEU A 64 19.95 6.77 2.91
N GLU A 65 20.65 6.21 1.93
CA GLU A 65 21.88 5.44 2.17
C GLU A 65 22.95 6.30 2.85
N ARG A 66 23.16 7.53 2.37
CA ARG A 66 24.09 8.48 3.00
C ARG A 66 23.71 8.79 4.45
N GLU A 67 22.44 9.10 4.72
CA GLU A 67 21.96 9.36 6.09
C GLU A 67 22.16 8.15 7.01
N ILE A 68 21.98 6.92 6.49
CA ILE A 68 22.23 5.68 7.26
C ILE A 68 23.72 5.54 7.58
N ALA A 69 24.60 5.74 6.60
CA ALA A 69 26.05 5.66 6.77
C ALA A 69 26.54 6.70 7.80
N GLU A 70 26.11 7.96 7.65
CA GLU A 70 26.42 9.05 8.58
C GLU A 70 26.01 8.73 10.02
N ARG A 71 24.80 8.19 10.23
CA ARG A 71 24.30 7.80 11.57
C ARG A 71 25.04 6.63 12.19
N ARG A 72 25.62 5.75 11.37
CA ARG A 72 26.42 4.61 11.81
C ARG A 72 27.89 4.96 12.02
N GLY A 73 28.30 6.18 11.63
CA GLY A 73 29.69 6.61 11.65
C GLY A 73 30.53 5.98 10.52
N GLU A 74 29.88 5.39 9.52
CA GLU A 74 30.51 4.91 8.30
C GLU A 74 30.76 6.14 7.43
N ARG A 75 32.00 6.65 7.44
CA ARG A 75 32.40 7.78 6.61
C ARG A 75 32.47 7.27 5.17
N ASP A 76 31.79 7.91 4.24
CA ASP A 76 31.97 7.66 2.80
C ASP A 76 33.46 7.80 2.47
N GLU A 77 34.13 6.66 2.25
CA GLU A 77 35.52 6.61 1.77
C GLU A 77 35.54 6.87 0.27
N SER A 78 35.10 8.06 -0.14
CA SER A 78 35.22 8.53 -1.51
C SER A 78 35.42 10.05 -1.50
N GLY A 79 36.69 10.45 -1.45
CA GLY A 79 37.13 11.81 -1.76
C GLY A 79 37.19 12.06 -3.25
#